data_AF-A0A2I1XCQ7-F1
#
_entry.id   AF-A0A2I1XCQ7-F1
#
_cell.length_a   1.000
_cell.length_b   1.000
_cell.length_c   1.000
_cell.angle_alpha   90.00
_cell.angle_beta   90.00
_cell.angle_gamma   90.00
#
_symmetry.space_group_name_H-M   'P 1'
#
loop_
_entity.id
_entity.type
_entity.pdbx_description
1 polymer ?
#
loop_
_entity_poly.entity_id
_entity_poly.type
_entity_poly.pdbx_seq_one_letter_code
_entity_poly.pdbx_strand_id
1 'polypeptide(L)'
;MILMQIIHIMRKGNPYNQAFCGCRHCTRHYLKQLYRLLLNIMDSFSRIFQTALQLAIVGSVWAVSEAVVRFTHLPVSSGVLGLFLMLALLGSGVIKTGMVERGAKWVLGELVFFFIPIMVSVLQYRDLLMSEGWQLVLTIVVGTALVMIITALTLNFCYRWKRRLHKKLHA
;
A
#
# COMPACT_ATOMS: atom_id res chain seq x y z
N MET A 1 -21.14 24.55 -10.67
CA MET A 1 -21.64 24.59 -12.07
C MET A 1 -20.61 24.18 -13.12
N ILE A 2 -19.34 24.61 -13.03
CA ILE A 2 -18.28 24.21 -14.00
C ILE A 2 -17.88 22.72 -13.86
N LEU A 3 -17.98 22.15 -12.65
CA LEU A 3 -17.59 20.76 -12.35
C LEU A 3 -18.56 19.70 -12.92
N MET A 4 -19.85 20.04 -13.14
CA MET A 4 -20.84 19.10 -13.69
C MET A 4 -20.81 19.00 -15.22
N GLN A 5 -20.30 20.02 -15.93
CA GLN A 5 -20.16 19.98 -17.40
C GLN A 5 -18.98 19.09 -17.84
N ILE A 6 -17.94 18.95 -17.00
CA ILE A 6 -16.74 18.16 -17.32
C ILE A 6 -16.99 16.65 -17.11
N ILE A 7 -17.85 16.28 -16.15
CA ILE A 7 -18.23 14.88 -15.89
C ILE A 7 -19.13 14.31 -17.01
N HIS A 8 -19.97 15.15 -17.63
CA HIS A 8 -20.93 14.70 -18.65
C HIS A 8 -20.30 14.41 -20.03
N ILE A 9 -19.05 14.83 -20.29
CA ILE A 9 -18.31 14.57 -21.54
C ILE A 9 -17.40 13.32 -21.47
N MET A 10 -17.14 12.79 -20.28
CA MET A 10 -16.24 11.65 -20.04
C MET A 10 -16.93 10.28 -20.17
N ARG A 11 -18.15 10.22 -20.72
CA ARG A 11 -18.90 8.97 -21.01
C ARG A 11 -18.69 8.52 -22.46
N LYS A 12 -17.44 8.44 -22.95
CA LYS A 12 -17.19 7.80 -24.24
C LYS A 12 -15.94 6.93 -24.25
N GLY A 13 -16.20 5.63 -24.12
CA GLY A 13 -15.63 4.63 -25.01
C GLY A 13 -14.31 4.02 -24.58
N ASN A 14 -14.41 2.88 -23.90
CA ASN A 14 -13.45 1.80 -24.11
C ASN A 14 -13.64 1.25 -25.54
N PRO A 15 -12.57 1.08 -26.31
CA PRO A 15 -12.49 -0.15 -27.09
C PRO A 15 -11.06 -0.70 -27.17
N TYR A 16 -10.91 -1.86 -26.56
CA TYR A 16 -10.12 -3.01 -26.98
C TYR A 16 -9.82 -3.05 -28.50
N ASN A 17 -8.55 -3.31 -28.83
CA ASN A 17 -8.09 -4.00 -30.04
C ASN A 17 -7.85 -3.19 -31.34
N GLN A 18 -6.85 -3.68 -32.09
CA GLN A 18 -6.58 -3.57 -33.52
C GLN A 18 -5.39 -2.70 -33.99
N ALA A 19 -4.27 -3.41 -34.21
CA ALA A 19 -3.48 -3.49 -35.45
C ALA A 19 -3.63 -2.37 -36.50
N PHE A 20 -2.51 -1.79 -36.97
CA PHE A 20 -2.20 -1.66 -38.41
C PHE A 20 -0.78 -1.09 -38.68
N CYS A 21 -0.24 -1.49 -39.84
CA CYS A 21 1.15 -1.46 -40.32
C CYS A 21 1.53 -0.16 -41.09
N GLY A 22 2.84 0.10 -41.24
CA GLY A 22 3.44 0.55 -42.52
C GLY A 22 3.36 2.02 -42.99
N CYS A 23 4.51 2.70 -42.93
CA CYS A 23 4.98 3.94 -43.58
C CYS A 23 4.20 4.61 -44.75
N ARG A 24 3.63 5.80 -44.48
CA ARG A 24 3.82 7.06 -45.27
C ARG A 24 3.36 8.36 -44.55
N HIS A 25 3.26 8.37 -43.21
CA HIS A 25 2.57 9.44 -42.44
C HIS A 25 3.38 10.00 -41.25
N CYS A 26 4.71 10.07 -41.38
CA CYS A 26 5.65 10.37 -40.28
C CYS A 26 5.54 11.80 -39.71
N THR A 27 5.06 12.81 -40.47
CA THR A 27 5.07 14.22 -40.03
C THR A 27 3.93 14.60 -39.06
N ARG A 28 2.84 13.82 -39.01
CA ARG A 28 1.70 14.07 -38.09
C ARG A 28 1.94 13.54 -36.67
N HIS A 29 3.07 12.86 -36.44
CA HIS A 29 3.40 12.16 -35.19
C HIS A 29 4.03 13.07 -34.11
N TYR A 30 4.86 14.05 -34.48
CA TYR A 30 5.50 14.97 -33.52
C TYR A 30 4.48 15.88 -32.79
N LEU A 31 3.47 16.38 -33.50
CA LEU A 31 2.43 17.26 -32.92
C LEU A 31 1.52 16.50 -31.93
N LYS A 32 1.20 15.23 -32.21
CA LYS A 32 0.49 14.31 -31.29
C LYS A 32 1.37 13.86 -30.12
N GLN A 33 2.69 13.91 -30.24
CA GLN A 33 3.63 13.62 -29.16
C GLN A 33 3.73 14.79 -28.18
N LEU A 34 3.75 16.04 -28.69
CA LEU A 34 3.78 17.26 -27.89
C LEU A 34 2.46 17.48 -27.12
N TYR A 35 1.30 17.26 -27.76
CA TYR A 35 0.00 17.33 -27.08
C TYR A 35 -0.22 16.18 -26.08
N ARG A 36 0.33 14.97 -26.34
CA ARG A 36 0.37 13.89 -25.35
C ARG A 36 1.28 14.21 -24.17
N LEU A 37 2.37 14.94 -24.37
CA LEU A 37 3.25 15.42 -23.30
C LEU A 37 2.52 16.42 -22.39
N LEU A 38 1.74 17.33 -22.98
CA LEU A 38 0.89 18.30 -22.28
C LEU A 38 -0.33 17.65 -21.58
N LEU A 39 -1.00 16.69 -22.23
CA LEU A 39 -2.05 15.86 -21.61
C LEU A 39 -1.48 15.02 -20.46
N ASN A 40 -0.29 14.43 -20.62
CA ASN A 40 0.36 13.60 -19.61
C ASN A 40 0.77 14.41 -18.36
N ILE A 41 1.11 15.69 -18.48
CA ILE A 41 1.36 16.59 -17.34
C ILE A 41 0.06 16.87 -16.57
N MET A 42 -1.05 17.12 -17.28
CA MET A 42 -2.35 17.42 -16.66
C MET A 42 -3.01 16.17 -16.05
N ASP A 43 -2.84 15.01 -16.68
CA ASP A 43 -3.20 13.69 -16.15
C ASP A 43 -2.34 13.32 -14.94
N SER A 44 -1.04 13.64 -14.96
CA SER A 44 -0.14 13.42 -13.81
C SER A 44 -0.64 14.14 -12.57
N PHE A 45 -1.09 15.39 -12.71
CA PHE A 45 -1.63 16.16 -11.59
C PHE A 45 -2.90 15.54 -11.00
N SER A 46 -3.82 15.09 -11.87
CA SER A 46 -5.02 14.35 -11.43
C SER A 46 -4.66 13.01 -10.77
N ARG A 47 -3.63 12.31 -11.27
CA ARG A 47 -3.12 11.08 -10.65
C ARG A 47 -2.45 11.34 -9.30
N ILE A 48 -1.71 12.44 -9.15
CA ILE A 48 -1.11 12.87 -7.88
C ILE A 48 -2.22 13.21 -6.89
N PHE A 49 -3.26 13.92 -7.32
CA PHE A 49 -4.41 14.23 -6.48
C PHE A 49 -5.17 12.97 -6.04
N GLN A 50 -5.34 11.99 -6.95
CA GLN A 50 -5.89 10.69 -6.59
C GLN A 50 -5.01 9.98 -5.56
N THR A 51 -3.69 9.91 -5.76
CA THR A 51 -2.74 9.31 -4.81
C THR A 51 -2.77 10.01 -3.45
N ALA A 52 -2.85 11.34 -3.43
CA ALA A 52 -3.00 12.14 -2.22
C ALA A 52 -4.32 11.81 -1.49
N LEU A 53 -5.41 11.58 -2.23
CA LEU A 53 -6.65 11.12 -1.64
C LEU A 53 -6.53 9.70 -1.06
N GLN A 54 -5.83 8.78 -1.74
CA GLN A 54 -5.56 7.44 -1.20
C GLN A 54 -4.74 7.51 0.09
N LEU A 55 -3.72 8.36 0.13
CA LEU A 55 -2.93 8.67 1.32
C LEU A 55 -3.78 9.27 2.44
N ALA A 56 -4.70 10.18 2.12
CA ALA A 56 -5.61 10.77 3.09
C ALA A 56 -6.55 9.73 3.70
N ILE A 57 -6.98 8.71 2.94
CA ILE A 57 -7.76 7.58 3.47
C ILE A 57 -6.93 6.77 4.47
N VAL A 58 -5.67 6.45 4.14
CA VAL A 58 -4.79 5.72 5.07
C VAL A 58 -4.51 6.56 6.33
N GLY A 59 -4.28 7.87 6.15
CA GLY A 59 -4.06 8.82 7.25
C GLY A 59 -5.28 8.99 8.15
N SER A 60 -6.50 8.99 7.60
CA SER A 60 -7.72 9.08 8.41
C SER A 60 -7.95 7.83 9.26
N VAL A 61 -7.67 6.64 8.72
CA VAL A 61 -7.72 5.38 9.49
C VAL A 61 -6.72 5.41 10.64
N TRP A 62 -5.51 5.94 10.40
CA TRP A 62 -4.51 6.13 11.46
C TRP A 62 -4.98 7.12 12.53
N ALA A 63 -5.54 8.27 12.14
CA ALA A 63 -6.07 9.27 13.08
C ALA A 63 -7.21 8.73 13.94
N VAL A 64 -8.13 7.95 13.35
CA VAL A 64 -9.19 7.25 14.10
C VAL A 64 -8.58 6.25 15.07
N SER A 65 -7.58 5.49 14.64
CA SER A 65 -6.91 4.50 15.50
C SER A 65 -6.18 5.17 16.66
N GLU A 66 -5.51 6.30 16.43
CA GLU A 66 -4.88 7.09 17.48
C GLU A 66 -5.90 7.65 18.48
N ALA A 67 -7.02 8.19 17.98
CA ALA A 67 -8.10 8.66 18.85
C ALA A 67 -8.62 7.52 19.75
N VAL A 68 -8.84 6.33 19.18
CA VAL A 68 -9.28 5.15 19.94
C VAL A 68 -8.26 4.76 21.01
N VAL A 69 -6.96 4.70 20.68
CA VAL A 69 -5.89 4.40 21.66
C VAL A 69 -5.90 5.41 22.79
N ARG A 70 -6.01 6.71 22.48
CA ARG A 70 -6.05 7.79 23.48
C ARG A 70 -7.26 7.69 24.39
N PHE A 71 -8.44 7.37 23.87
CA PHE A 71 -9.66 7.21 24.68
C PHE A 71 -9.62 5.97 25.56
N THR A 72 -9.04 4.87 25.06
CA THR A 72 -9.06 3.58 25.76
C THR A 72 -7.83 3.35 26.65
N HIS A 73 -6.80 4.20 26.56
CA HIS A 73 -5.57 4.10 27.35
C HIS A 73 -4.86 2.74 27.21
N LEU A 74 -5.10 2.01 26.11
CA LEU A 74 -4.44 0.72 25.91
C LEU A 74 -2.95 0.90 25.55
N PRO A 75 -2.05 0.05 26.07
CA PRO A 75 -0.61 0.07 25.77
C PRO A 75 -0.29 -0.55 24.39
N VAL A 76 -1.07 -0.26 23.35
CA VAL A 76 -0.85 -0.78 21.99
C VAL A 76 -0.47 0.34 21.04
N SER A 77 0.43 0.03 20.09
CA SER A 77 0.77 0.95 19.02
C SER A 77 -0.45 1.22 18.11
N SER A 78 -0.71 2.49 17.83
CA SER A 78 -1.78 2.92 16.91
C SER A 78 -1.65 2.29 15.52
N GLY A 79 -0.44 1.91 15.10
CA GLY A 79 -0.22 1.21 13.83
C GLY A 79 -0.83 -0.19 13.79
N VAL A 80 -0.76 -0.94 14.91
CA VAL A 80 -1.36 -2.27 15.01
C VAL A 80 -2.88 -2.15 14.97
N LEU A 81 -3.45 -1.21 15.71
CA LEU A 81 -4.90 -0.95 15.67
C LEU A 81 -5.36 -0.46 14.28
N GLY A 82 -4.59 0.40 13.63
CA GLY A 82 -4.83 0.83 12.26
C GLY A 82 -4.87 -0.32 11.27
N LEU A 83 -3.99 -1.33 11.43
CA LEU A 83 -4.01 -2.54 10.61
C LEU A 83 -5.32 -3.32 10.78
N PHE A 84 -5.77 -3.55 12.02
CA PHE A 84 -7.03 -4.25 12.29
C PHE A 84 -8.25 -3.48 11.78
N LEU A 85 -8.27 -2.16 11.98
CA LEU A 85 -9.34 -1.29 11.52
C LEU A 85 -9.41 -1.26 9.99
N MET A 86 -8.27 -1.10 9.33
CA MET A 86 -8.20 -1.16 7.86
C MET A 86 -8.64 -2.52 7.32
N LEU A 87 -8.24 -3.61 7.98
CA LEU A 87 -8.67 -4.97 7.64
C LEU A 87 -10.19 -5.12 7.76
N ALA A 88 -10.80 -4.58 8.81
CA ALA A 88 -12.25 -4.59 8.99
C ALA A 88 -12.98 -3.76 7.92
N LEU A 89 -12.45 -2.59 7.54
CA LEU A 89 -13.02 -1.74 6.48
C LEU A 89 -12.89 -2.36 5.08
N LEU A 90 -11.79 -3.07 4.80
CA LEU A 90 -11.64 -3.84 3.57
C LEU A 90 -12.54 -5.08 3.57
N GLY A 91 -12.63 -5.79 4.70
CA GLY A 91 -13.45 -6.98 4.86
C GLY A 91 -14.95 -6.72 4.76
N SER A 92 -15.40 -5.55 5.22
CA SER A 92 -16.80 -5.07 5.09
C SER A 92 -17.13 -4.52 3.69
N GLY A 93 -16.14 -4.38 2.81
CA GLY A 93 -16.34 -3.89 1.43
C GLY A 93 -16.58 -2.38 1.31
N VAL A 94 -16.47 -1.62 2.41
CA VAL A 94 -16.60 -0.15 2.43
C VAL A 94 -15.47 0.49 1.62
N ILE A 95 -14.25 -0.04 1.76
CA ILE A 95 -13.07 0.41 1.02
C ILE A 95 -12.65 -0.67 0.01
N LYS A 96 -12.71 -0.34 -1.28
CA LYS A 96 -12.17 -1.19 -2.36
C LYS A 96 -10.65 -1.17 -2.34
N THR A 97 -10.02 -2.34 -2.46
CA THR A 97 -8.56 -2.51 -2.50
C THR A 97 -7.88 -1.63 -3.56
N GLY A 98 -8.50 -1.50 -4.74
CA GLY A 98 -7.98 -0.65 -5.82
C GLY A 98 -7.91 0.85 -5.50
N MET A 99 -8.63 1.33 -4.48
CA MET A 99 -8.58 2.73 -4.05
C MET A 99 -7.41 3.04 -3.10
N VAL A 100 -6.72 2.05 -2.55
CA VAL A 100 -5.59 2.27 -1.62
C VAL A 100 -4.27 1.75 -2.18
N GLU A 101 -4.33 0.85 -3.16
CA GLU A 101 -3.15 0.15 -3.69
C GLU A 101 -2.05 1.09 -4.22
N ARG A 102 -2.40 2.19 -4.92
CA ARG A 102 -1.38 3.09 -5.49
C ARG A 102 -0.72 3.93 -4.40
N GLY A 103 -1.51 4.47 -3.47
CA GLY A 103 -1.01 5.23 -2.32
C GLY A 103 -0.12 4.37 -1.43
N ALA A 104 -0.54 3.14 -1.14
CA ALA A 104 0.24 2.20 -0.34
C ALA A 104 1.59 1.86 -1.01
N LYS A 105 1.61 1.53 -2.31
CA LYS A 105 2.85 1.25 -3.04
C LYS A 105 3.80 2.45 -3.06
N TRP A 106 3.26 3.66 -3.16
CA TRP A 106 4.05 4.89 -3.13
C TRP A 106 4.72 5.09 -1.76
N VAL A 107 3.96 5.00 -0.66
CA VAL A 107 4.52 5.07 0.71
C VAL A 107 5.56 3.98 0.94
N LEU A 108 5.31 2.77 0.46
CA LEU A 108 6.25 1.65 0.60
C LEU A 108 7.59 1.91 -0.09
N GLY A 109 7.58 2.65 -1.21
CA GLY A 109 8.81 3.11 -1.88
C GLY A 109 9.58 4.12 -1.04
N GLU A 110 8.87 5.06 -0.40
CA GLU A 110 9.46 6.07 0.48
C GLU A 110 9.91 5.51 1.84
N LEU A 111 9.44 4.34 2.27
CA LEU A 111 9.96 3.66 3.47
C LEU A 111 11.48 3.44 3.38
N VAL A 112 12.03 3.21 2.19
CA VAL A 112 13.48 3.11 1.96
C VAL A 112 14.19 4.41 2.33
N PHE A 113 13.60 5.56 1.98
CA PHE A 113 14.15 6.86 2.35
C PHE A 113 14.14 7.07 3.86
N PHE A 114 13.09 6.62 4.58
CA PHE A 114 13.03 6.69 6.04
C PHE A 114 13.99 5.74 6.77
N PHE A 115 14.47 4.67 6.12
CA PHE A 115 15.50 3.81 6.72
C PHE A 115 16.86 4.51 6.86
N ILE A 116 17.22 5.40 5.93
CA ILE A 116 18.50 6.13 5.96
C ILE A 116 18.68 6.93 7.27
N PRO A 117 17.76 7.84 7.68
CA PRO A 117 17.92 8.62 8.91
C PRO A 117 17.83 7.77 10.18
N ILE A 118 16.99 6.71 10.17
CA ILE A 118 16.89 5.78 11.31
C ILE A 118 18.24 5.10 11.53
N MET A 119 18.87 4.58 10.47
CA MET A 119 20.17 3.93 10.59
C MET A 119 21.23 4.90 11.08
N VAL A 120 21.36 6.09 10.49
CA VAL A 120 22.34 7.11 10.93
C VAL A 120 22.18 7.45 12.41
N SER A 121 20.94 7.52 12.91
CA SER A 121 20.66 7.77 14.32
C SER A 121 21.15 6.63 15.22
N VAL A 122 20.97 5.38 14.80
CA VAL A 122 21.46 4.20 15.54
C VAL A 122 22.99 4.16 15.58
N LEU A 123 23.67 4.58 14.50
CA LEU A 123 25.14 4.63 14.45
C LEU A 123 25.76 5.67 15.41
N GLN A 124 24.97 6.53 16.07
CA GLN A 124 25.49 7.42 17.10
C GLN A 124 25.70 6.70 18.45
N TYR A 125 25.02 5.56 18.66
CA TYR A 125 25.10 4.75 19.88
C TYR A 125 26.07 3.57 19.75
N ARG A 126 27.23 3.80 19.13
CA ARG A 126 28.20 2.75 18.77
C ARG A 126 28.78 2.01 19.97
N ASP A 127 28.99 2.69 21.08
CA ASP A 127 29.59 2.08 22.28
C ASP A 127 28.71 0.94 22.83
N LEU A 128 27.38 1.13 22.84
CA LEU A 128 26.39 0.12 23.24
C LEU A 128 26.36 -1.07 22.26
N LEU A 129 26.56 -0.81 20.97
CA LEU A 129 26.65 -1.85 19.95
C LEU A 129 27.94 -2.66 20.03
N MET A 130 29.03 -2.08 20.53
CA MET A 130 30.30 -2.81 20.70
C MET A 130 30.29 -3.70 21.93
N SER A 131 29.66 -3.27 23.04
CA SER A 131 29.55 -4.09 24.24
C SER A 131 28.51 -5.21 24.10
N GLU A 132 27.31 -4.91 23.57
CA GLU A 132 26.18 -5.84 23.57
C GLU A 132 25.70 -6.25 22.16
N GLY A 133 26.44 -5.88 21.11
CA GLY A 133 26.04 -6.13 19.72
C GLY A 133 25.79 -7.61 19.40
N TRP A 134 26.58 -8.50 19.99
CA TRP A 134 26.39 -9.95 19.83
C TRP A 134 25.01 -10.42 20.33
N GLN A 135 24.58 -9.95 21.51
CA GLN A 135 23.28 -10.33 22.07
C GLN A 135 22.13 -9.79 21.21
N LEU A 136 22.28 -8.59 20.65
CA LEU A 136 21.31 -8.00 19.72
C LEU A 136 21.17 -8.82 18.44
N VAL A 137 22.28 -9.17 17.78
CA VAL A 137 22.24 -9.99 16.55
C VAL A 137 21.58 -11.34 16.83
N LEU A 138 21.98 -12.01 17.91
CA LEU A 138 21.43 -13.31 18.27
C LEU A 138 19.93 -13.23 18.54
N THR A 139 19.48 -12.21 19.28
CA THR A 139 18.05 -11.99 19.58
C THR A 139 17.23 -11.71 18.32
N ILE A 140 17.75 -10.90 17.39
CA ILE A 140 17.05 -10.59 16.13
C ILE A 140 16.93 -11.83 15.27
N VAL A 141 18.01 -12.60 15.11
CA VAL A 141 18.01 -13.83 14.28
C VAL A 141 17.07 -14.87 14.88
N VAL A 142 17.19 -15.15 16.18
CA VAL A 142 16.33 -16.13 16.87
C VAL A 142 14.88 -15.66 16.87
N GLY A 143 14.61 -14.40 17.16
CA GLY A 143 13.27 -13.83 17.17
C GLY A 143 12.60 -13.89 15.79
N THR A 144 13.32 -13.54 14.73
CA THR A 144 12.79 -13.59 13.35
C THR A 144 12.55 -15.03 12.91
N ALA A 145 13.47 -15.95 13.22
CA ALA A 145 13.29 -17.38 12.93
C ALA A 145 12.07 -17.94 13.66
N LEU A 146 11.92 -17.62 14.94
CA LEU A 146 10.80 -18.06 15.77
C LEU A 146 9.45 -17.52 15.26
N VAL A 147 9.37 -16.24 14.90
CA VAL A 147 8.16 -15.65 14.31
C VAL A 147 7.80 -16.32 12.98
N MET A 148 8.78 -16.58 12.11
CA MET A 148 8.54 -17.28 10.83
C MET A 148 8.04 -18.71 11.06
N ILE A 149 8.66 -19.46 11.98
CA ILE A 149 8.24 -20.83 12.33
C ILE A 149 6.82 -20.84 12.88
N ILE A 150 6.50 -19.97 13.83
CA ILE A 150 5.16 -19.87 14.43
C ILE A 150 4.13 -19.53 13.37
N THR A 151 4.42 -18.58 12.48
CA THR A 151 3.52 -18.20 11.39
C THR A 151 3.28 -19.37 10.44
N ALA A 152 4.34 -20.08 10.05
CA ALA A 152 4.25 -21.25 9.16
C ALA A 152 3.43 -22.39 9.79
N LEU A 153 3.67 -22.69 11.08
CA LEU A 153 2.91 -23.71 11.83
C LEU A 153 1.43 -23.33 11.95
N THR A 154 1.15 -22.07 12.29
CA THR A 154 -0.21 -21.54 12.42
C THR A 154 -0.98 -21.67 11.11
N LEU A 155 -0.36 -21.27 9.99
CA LEU A 155 -0.96 -21.42 8.68
C LEU A 155 -1.19 -22.90 8.33
N ASN A 156 -0.20 -23.77 8.54
CA ASN A 156 -0.34 -25.20 8.25
C ASN A 156 -1.47 -25.83 9.07
N PHE A 157 -1.59 -25.46 10.34
CA PHE A 157 -2.69 -25.90 11.20
C PHE A 157 -4.03 -25.40 10.67
N CYS A 158 -4.15 -24.10 10.39
CA CYS A 158 -5.36 -23.51 9.82
C CYS A 158 -5.79 -24.18 8.50
N TYR A 159 -4.84 -24.44 7.59
CA TYR A 159 -5.12 -25.15 6.34
C TYR A 159 -5.57 -26.60 6.58
N ARG A 160 -4.98 -27.32 7.55
CA ARG A 160 -5.43 -28.66 7.92
C ARG A 160 -6.86 -28.66 8.48
N TRP A 161 -7.21 -27.67 9.29
CA TRP A 161 -8.55 -27.53 9.86
C TRP A 161 -9.57 -27.19 8.79
N LYS A 162 -9.26 -26.25 7.91
CA LYS A 162 -10.11 -25.90 6.76
C LYS A 162 -10.35 -27.11 5.85
N ARG A 163 -9.32 -27.94 5.59
CA ARG A 163 -9.47 -29.19 4.81
C ARG A 163 -10.40 -30.20 5.47
N ARG A 164 -10.38 -30.33 6.81
CA ARG A 164 -11.31 -31.22 7.54
C ARG A 164 -12.74 -30.69 7.53
N LEU A 165 -12.93 -29.38 7.67
CA LEU A 165 -14.24 -28.73 7.57
C LEU A 165 -14.83 -28.86 6.16
N HIS A 166 -14.04 -28.66 5.10
CA HIS A 166 -14.53 -28.79 3.72
C HIS A 166 -15.02 -30.22 3.38
N LYS A 167 -14.38 -31.26 3.92
CA LYS A 167 -14.84 -32.65 3.75
C LYS A 167 -16.16 -32.94 4.46
N LYS A 168 -16.44 -32.26 5.59
CA LYS A 168 -17.70 -32.42 6.33
C LYS A 168 -18.86 -31.61 5.74
N LEU A 169 -18.59 -30.54 4.98
CA LEU A 169 -19.63 -29.75 4.33
C LEU A 169 -20.10 -30.32 2.97
N HIS A 170 -19.36 -31.25 2.38
CA HIS A 170 -19.68 -31.88 1.09
C HIS A 170 -19.98 -33.39 1.18
N ALA A 171 -20.25 -33.90 2.39
CA ALA A 171 -20.76 -35.24 2.66
C ALA A 171 -22.11 -35.12 3.35
#